data_AF-A0A0D1ZPK5-F1
#
_entry.id   AF-A0A0D1ZPK5-F1
#
_cell.length_a   1.000
_cell.length_b   1.000
_cell.length_c   1.000
_cell.angle_alpha   90.00
_cell.angle_beta   90.00
_cell.angle_gamma   90.00
#
_symmetry.space_group_name_H-M   'P 1'
#
loop_
_entity.id
_entity.type
_entity.pdbx_description
1 polymer ?
#
loop_
_entity_poly.entity_id
_entity_poly.type
_entity_poly.pdbx_seq_one_letter_code
_entity_poly.pdbx_strand_id
1 'polypeptide(L)'
;MTPPAPPTPTPTNPHLATSKHSQITASQTAILRCIGIIFGIAALGAQIAVARIDFFEIWISPESFVFISVSLVWNTAELLVRYKKSHGIHPGAHVALDLILCLGTFCAGLLQILINHWDGRAVAAGCLKFPLSLVHFVLLVYACKDTHQLRQRRKVAVVNEESIDLKTVGR
;
A
#
# COMPACT_ATOMS: atom_id res chain seq x y z
N MET A 1 -8.71 -31.79 -54.54
CA MET A 1 -8.71 -30.44 -53.93
C MET A 1 -8.26 -30.60 -52.48
N THR A 2 -7.05 -30.19 -52.16
CA THR A 2 -6.50 -30.25 -50.80
C THR A 2 -7.06 -29.09 -49.96
N PRO A 3 -7.54 -29.33 -48.74
CA PRO A 3 -8.05 -28.26 -47.88
C PRO A 3 -6.92 -27.26 -47.55
N PRO A 4 -7.23 -25.95 -47.46
CA PRO A 4 -6.25 -24.93 -47.13
C PRO A 4 -5.66 -25.20 -45.74
N ALA A 5 -4.35 -25.06 -45.63
CA ALA A 5 -3.64 -25.24 -44.36
C ALA A 5 -4.19 -24.28 -43.30
N PRO A 6 -4.37 -24.73 -42.04
CA PRO A 6 -4.84 -23.87 -40.97
C PRO A 6 -3.87 -22.71 -40.77
N PRO A 7 -4.37 -21.49 -40.50
CA PRO A 7 -3.53 -20.32 -40.32
C PRO A 7 -2.56 -20.56 -39.15
N THR A 8 -1.27 -20.35 -39.42
CA THR A 8 -0.22 -20.42 -38.39
C THR A 8 -0.58 -19.42 -37.29
N PRO A 9 -0.69 -19.86 -36.02
CA PRO A 9 -1.05 -18.97 -34.92
C PRO A 9 0.00 -17.86 -34.83
N THR A 10 -0.45 -16.62 -35.05
CA THR A 10 0.39 -15.43 -34.93
C THR A 10 0.95 -15.38 -33.51
N PRO A 11 2.28 -15.27 -33.32
CA PRO A 11 2.87 -15.19 -31.99
C PRO A 11 2.35 -13.94 -31.29
N THR A 12 1.39 -14.12 -30.38
CA THR A 12 0.85 -13.07 -29.53
C THR A 12 2.00 -12.53 -28.70
N ASN A 13 2.43 -11.30 -29.00
CA ASN A 13 3.61 -10.69 -28.39
C ASN A 13 3.39 -10.56 -26.86
N PRO A 14 4.04 -11.40 -26.03
CA PRO A 14 3.74 -11.49 -24.59
C PRO A 14 4.06 -10.20 -23.84
N HIS A 15 4.87 -9.33 -24.46
CA HIS A 15 5.23 -8.02 -23.94
C HIS A 15 4.06 -7.02 -23.87
N LEU A 16 3.03 -7.18 -24.72
CA LEU A 16 1.90 -6.25 -24.73
C LEU A 16 0.87 -6.56 -23.63
N ALA A 17 0.71 -7.84 -23.28
CA ALA A 17 -0.21 -8.29 -22.24
C ALA A 17 0.26 -7.92 -20.82
N THR A 18 1.58 -7.90 -20.57
CA THR A 18 2.17 -7.55 -19.27
C THR A 18 2.09 -6.07 -18.93
N SER A 19 2.08 -5.19 -19.95
CA SER A 19 2.01 -3.74 -19.78
C SER A 19 0.67 -3.26 -19.17
N LYS A 20 -0.47 -3.74 -19.72
CA LYS A 20 -1.81 -3.31 -19.26
C LYS A 20 -2.08 -3.64 -17.80
N HIS A 21 -1.69 -4.83 -17.35
CA HIS A 21 -1.91 -5.25 -15.96
C HIS A 21 -1.09 -4.40 -14.97
N SER A 22 0.12 -3.98 -15.34
CA SER A 22 0.97 -3.14 -14.48
C SER A 22 0.42 -1.73 -14.30
N GLN A 23 -0.29 -1.20 -15.31
CA GLN A 23 -0.86 0.14 -15.24
C GLN A 23 -2.07 0.20 -14.30
N ILE A 24 -2.89 -0.86 -14.26
CA ILE A 24 -4.07 -0.95 -13.40
C ILE A 24 -3.68 -1.05 -11.92
N THR A 25 -2.62 -1.81 -11.59
CA THR A 25 -2.17 -1.94 -10.20
C THR A 25 -1.54 -0.64 -9.68
N ALA A 26 -0.86 0.11 -10.55
CA ALA A 26 -0.29 1.41 -10.21
C ALA A 26 -1.36 2.47 -9.90
N SER A 27 -2.46 2.50 -10.66
CA SER A 27 -3.55 3.45 -10.42
C SER A 27 -4.34 3.12 -9.15
N GLN A 28 -4.63 1.84 -8.89
CA GLN A 28 -5.32 1.41 -7.68
C GLN A 28 -4.57 1.80 -6.41
N THR A 29 -3.25 1.62 -6.39
CA THR A 29 -2.43 1.98 -5.23
C THR A 29 -2.37 3.49 -5.00
N ALA A 30 -2.36 4.32 -6.05
CA ALA A 30 -2.42 5.78 -5.89
C ALA A 30 -3.76 6.23 -5.27
N ILE A 31 -4.89 5.67 -5.71
CA ILE A 31 -6.22 5.99 -5.20
C ILE A 31 -6.31 5.67 -3.70
N LEU A 32 -5.84 4.50 -3.28
CA LEU A 32 -5.83 4.09 -1.87
C LEU A 32 -4.99 5.04 -1.00
N ARG A 33 -3.85 5.54 -1.51
CA ARG A 33 -3.02 6.52 -0.80
C ARG A 33 -3.74 7.86 -0.64
N CYS A 34 -4.45 8.33 -1.66
CA CYS A 34 -5.28 9.54 -1.57
C CYS A 34 -6.40 9.39 -0.52
N ILE A 35 -7.08 8.23 -0.50
CA ILE A 35 -8.09 7.92 0.52
C ILE A 35 -7.46 7.94 1.91
N GLY A 36 -6.29 7.33 2.08
CA GLY A 36 -5.52 7.35 3.32
C GLY A 36 -5.20 8.76 3.80
N ILE A 37 -4.81 9.67 2.90
CA ILE A 37 -4.55 11.09 3.24
C ILE A 37 -5.80 11.78 3.73
N ILE A 38 -6.94 11.57 3.07
CA ILE A 38 -8.22 12.17 3.48
C ILE A 38 -8.61 11.72 4.90
N PHE A 39 -8.53 10.42 5.17
CA PHE A 39 -8.78 9.89 6.51
C PHE A 39 -7.75 10.38 7.54
N GLY A 40 -6.48 10.49 7.16
CA GLY A 40 -5.41 11.02 8.02
C GLY A 40 -5.66 12.48 8.43
N ILE A 41 -6.05 13.33 7.48
CA ILE A 41 -6.39 14.74 7.75
C ILE A 41 -7.63 14.83 8.65
N ALA A 42 -8.67 14.04 8.36
CA ALA A 42 -9.88 14.01 9.18
C ALA A 42 -9.59 13.54 10.62
N ALA A 43 -8.80 12.47 10.78
CA ALA A 43 -8.40 11.96 12.09
C ALA A 43 -7.53 12.98 12.85
N LEU A 44 -6.58 13.64 12.18
CA LEU A 44 -5.75 14.67 12.80
C LEU A 44 -6.59 15.88 13.24
N GLY A 45 -7.50 16.34 12.38
CA GLY A 45 -8.43 17.43 12.70
C GLY A 45 -9.32 17.11 13.89
N ALA A 46 -9.85 15.90 13.96
CA ALA A 46 -10.63 15.43 15.10
C ALA A 46 -9.80 15.40 16.40
N GLN A 47 -8.55 14.93 16.34
CA GLN A 47 -7.66 14.94 17.51
C GLN A 47 -7.33 16.36 17.99
N ILE A 48 -7.07 17.29 17.07
CA ILE A 48 -6.82 18.69 17.40
C ILE A 48 -8.08 19.33 18.01
N ALA A 49 -9.26 19.00 17.49
CA ALA A 49 -10.52 19.50 18.01
C ALA A 49 -10.77 19.02 19.44
N VAL A 50 -10.59 17.73 19.72
CA VAL A 50 -10.69 17.17 21.08
C VAL A 50 -9.66 17.82 22.00
N ALA A 51 -8.40 17.95 21.54
CA ALA A 51 -7.32 18.54 22.33
C ALA A 51 -7.55 20.01 22.70
N ARG A 52 -8.33 20.76 21.92
CA ARG A 52 -8.62 22.18 22.21
C ARG A 52 -9.67 22.39 23.28
N ILE A 53 -10.59 21.44 23.46
CA ILE A 53 -11.74 21.62 24.34
C ILE A 53 -11.39 21.18 25.76
N ASP A 54 -10.75 20.01 25.89
CA ASP A 54 -10.59 19.35 27.19
C ASP A 54 -9.13 18.92 27.42
N PHE A 55 -8.17 19.82 27.19
CA PHE A 55 -6.74 19.52 27.26
C PHE A 55 -6.29 18.91 28.61
N PHE A 56 -6.98 19.24 29.71
CA PHE A 56 -6.64 18.77 31.05
C PHE A 56 -7.40 17.51 31.50
N GLU A 57 -8.58 17.24 30.93
CA GLU A 57 -9.43 16.12 31.37
C GLU A 57 -9.34 14.90 30.43
N ILE A 58 -9.13 15.13 29.13
CA ILE A 58 -9.04 14.05 28.15
C ILE A 58 -7.58 13.63 28.01
N TRP A 59 -7.33 12.33 28.15
CA TRP A 59 -6.02 11.76 27.87
C TRP A 59 -5.72 11.89 26.37
N ILE A 60 -4.94 12.90 26.02
CA ILE A 60 -4.42 13.08 24.67
C ILE A 60 -3.21 12.18 24.51
N SER A 61 -3.42 11.07 23.80
CA SER A 61 -2.40 10.11 23.37
C SER A 61 -1.38 10.78 22.41
N PRO A 62 -0.17 11.17 22.86
CA PRO A 62 0.84 11.76 21.97
C PRO A 62 1.25 10.79 20.85
N GLU A 63 1.22 9.49 21.12
CA GLU A 63 1.49 8.43 20.14
C GLU A 63 0.51 8.48 18.95
N SER A 64 -0.75 8.86 19.17
CA SER A 64 -1.73 9.05 18.09
C SER A 64 -1.27 10.12 17.10
N PHE A 65 -0.72 11.25 17.59
CA PHE A 65 -0.22 12.31 16.71
C PHE A 65 0.97 11.84 15.87
N VAL A 66 1.87 11.07 16.48
CA VAL A 66 3.04 10.52 15.78
C VAL A 66 2.59 9.59 14.66
N PHE A 67 1.74 8.59 14.94
CA PHE A 67 1.32 7.63 13.91
C PHE A 67 0.51 8.27 12.78
N ILE A 68 -0.41 9.20 13.09
CA ILE A 68 -1.18 9.90 12.05
C ILE A 68 -0.26 10.79 11.21
N SER A 69 0.68 11.51 11.82
CA SER A 69 1.61 12.39 11.09
C SER A 69 2.56 11.59 10.20
N VAL A 70 3.14 10.50 10.72
CA VAL A 70 4.00 9.61 9.92
C VAL A 70 3.19 8.96 8.79
N SER A 71 1.93 8.58 9.02
CA SER A 71 1.03 8.09 7.97
C SER A 71 0.82 9.12 6.86
N LEU A 72 0.53 10.38 7.21
CA LEU A 72 0.38 11.46 6.23
C LEU A 72 1.66 11.69 5.44
N VAL A 73 2.80 11.85 6.12
CA VAL A 73 4.10 12.06 5.48
C VAL A 73 4.44 10.89 4.56
N TRP A 74 4.21 9.65 4.98
CA TRP A 74 4.47 8.46 4.19
C TRP A 74 3.61 8.40 2.92
N ASN A 75 2.29 8.60 3.06
CA ASN A 75 1.38 8.59 1.91
C ASN A 75 1.68 9.72 0.93
N THR A 76 2.05 10.91 1.42
CA THR A 76 2.45 12.05 0.59
C THR A 76 3.80 11.82 -0.09
N ALA A 77 4.80 11.30 0.62
CA ALA A 77 6.13 11.01 0.07
C ALA A 77 6.02 10.00 -1.09
N GLU A 78 5.22 8.95 -0.91
CA GLU A 78 5.02 7.94 -1.95
C GLU A 78 4.30 8.49 -3.18
N LEU A 79 3.26 9.32 -3.00
CA LEU A 79 2.61 10.02 -4.11
C LEU A 79 3.58 10.95 -4.85
N LEU A 80 4.41 11.68 -4.11
CA LEU A 80 5.39 12.60 -4.68
C LEU A 80 6.47 11.87 -5.46
N VAL A 81 6.99 10.75 -4.93
CA VAL A 81 7.98 9.91 -5.62
C VAL A 81 7.40 9.36 -6.92
N ARG A 82 6.16 8.86 -6.90
CA ARG A 82 5.48 8.36 -8.12
C ARG A 82 5.22 9.45 -9.15
N TYR A 83 4.96 10.68 -8.71
CA TYR A 83 4.77 11.81 -9.62
C TYR A 83 6.08 12.22 -10.30
N LYS A 84 7.20 12.24 -9.56
CA LYS A 84 8.50 12.70 -10.08
C LYS A 84 9.35 11.63 -10.76
N LYS A 85 9.24 10.36 -10.36
CA LYS A 85 10.15 9.29 -10.80
C LYS A 85 9.36 8.02 -11.09
N SER A 86 9.66 7.41 -12.24
CA SER A 86 9.07 6.10 -12.62
C SER A 86 9.66 4.93 -11.82
N HIS A 87 10.70 5.17 -11.01
CA HIS A 87 11.30 4.16 -10.13
C HIS A 87 10.80 4.40 -8.70
N GLY A 88 9.97 3.46 -8.22
CA GLY A 88 9.37 3.52 -6.88
C GLY A 88 10.37 3.23 -5.75
N ILE A 89 9.91 3.47 -4.51
CA ILE A 89 10.63 3.09 -3.30
C ILE A 89 10.73 1.56 -3.23
N HIS A 90 11.78 1.05 -2.58
CA HIS A 90 12.02 -0.39 -2.46
C HIS A 90 10.79 -1.14 -1.89
N PRO A 91 10.32 -2.24 -2.51
CA PRO A 91 9.08 -2.92 -2.10
C PRO A 91 9.12 -3.43 -0.65
N GLY A 92 10.29 -3.81 -0.16
CA GLY A 92 10.46 -4.21 1.25
C GLY A 92 10.21 -3.08 2.25
N ALA A 93 10.52 -1.82 1.89
CA ALA A 93 10.27 -0.68 2.77
C ALA A 93 8.76 -0.38 2.89
N HIS A 94 8.00 -0.59 1.81
CA HIS A 94 6.54 -0.49 1.84
C HIS A 94 5.91 -1.46 2.83
N VAL A 95 6.29 -2.73 2.77
CA VAL A 95 5.75 -3.77 3.66
C VAL A 95 6.02 -3.42 5.13
N ALA A 96 7.25 -3.03 5.46
CA ALA A 96 7.62 -2.70 6.84
C ALA A 96 6.86 -1.47 7.38
N LEU A 97 6.83 -0.37 6.61
CA LEU A 97 6.19 0.86 7.06
C LEU A 97 4.66 0.76 7.10
N ASP A 98 4.02 0.12 6.12
CA ASP A 98 2.57 -0.06 6.15
C ASP A 98 2.16 -1.00 7.30
N LEU A 99 2.98 -1.99 7.67
CA LEU A 99 2.74 -2.82 8.85
C LEU A 99 2.81 -2.01 10.16
N ILE A 100 3.88 -1.23 10.35
CA ILE A 100 4.06 -0.39 11.54
C ILE A 100 2.92 0.63 11.65
N LEU A 101 2.55 1.27 10.54
CA LEU A 101 1.47 2.24 10.51
C LEU A 101 0.10 1.60 10.76
N CYS A 102 -0.17 0.43 10.16
CA CYS A 102 -1.39 -0.32 10.38
C CYS A 102 -1.56 -0.67 11.87
N LEU A 103 -0.53 -1.25 12.49
CA LEU A 103 -0.57 -1.68 13.88
C LEU A 103 -0.60 -0.47 14.84
N GLY A 104 0.25 0.53 14.60
CA GLY A 104 0.33 1.74 15.41
C GLY A 104 -0.98 2.52 15.42
N THR A 105 -1.59 2.74 14.24
CA THR A 105 -2.89 3.44 14.17
C THR A 105 -4.03 2.63 14.76
N PHE A 106 -4.02 1.29 14.61
CA PHE A 106 -5.00 0.41 15.24
C PHE A 106 -4.92 0.44 16.77
N CYS A 107 -3.72 0.23 17.32
CA CYS A 107 -3.48 0.25 18.76
C CYS A 107 -3.80 1.62 19.36
N ALA A 108 -3.42 2.71 18.69
CA ALA A 108 -3.74 4.07 19.12
C ALA A 108 -5.26 4.33 19.16
N GLY A 109 -6.00 3.86 18.14
CA GLY A 109 -7.47 3.94 18.13
C GLY A 109 -8.12 3.16 19.27
N LEU A 110 -7.66 1.93 19.49
CA LEU A 110 -8.17 1.06 20.54
C LEU A 110 -7.87 1.62 21.94
N LEU A 111 -6.64 2.08 22.17
CA LEU A 111 -6.23 2.67 23.44
C LEU A 111 -7.03 3.95 23.76
N GLN A 112 -7.23 4.81 22.76
CA GLN A 112 -8.03 6.02 22.93
C GLN A 112 -9.48 5.71 23.27
N ILE A 113 -10.10 4.71 22.63
CA ILE A 113 -11.46 4.30 22.94
C ILE A 113 -11.53 3.71 24.34
N LEU A 114 -10.55 2.90 24.75
CA LEU A 114 -10.54 2.28 26.07
C LEU A 114 -10.45 3.33 27.20
N ILE A 115 -9.54 4.30 27.06
CA ILE A 115 -9.29 5.32 28.07
C ILE A 115 -10.41 6.38 28.08
N ASN A 116 -10.84 6.84 26.91
CA ASN A 116 -11.78 7.95 26.77
C ASN A 116 -13.19 7.49 26.36
N HIS A 117 -13.62 6.27 26.73
CA HIS A 117 -14.93 5.71 26.34
C HIS A 117 -16.13 6.55 26.82
N TRP A 118 -15.93 7.35 27.87
CA TRP A 118 -16.94 8.22 28.47
C TRP A 118 -17.17 9.52 27.67
N ASP A 119 -16.21 9.95 26.84
CA ASP A 119 -16.35 11.12 25.99
C ASP A 119 -16.63 10.74 24.54
N GLY A 120 -17.84 11.08 24.07
CA GLY A 120 -18.30 10.71 22.72
C GLY A 120 -17.44 11.29 21.60
N ARG A 121 -16.78 12.44 21.80
CA ARG A 121 -15.93 13.08 20.78
C ARG A 121 -14.59 12.35 20.67
N ALA A 122 -13.99 11.99 21.80
CA ALA A 122 -12.78 11.20 21.86
C ALA A 122 -13.01 9.79 21.29
N VAL A 123 -14.17 9.18 21.56
CA VAL A 123 -14.59 7.92 20.91
C VAL A 123 -14.69 8.11 19.40
N ALA A 124 -15.37 9.15 18.91
CA ALA A 124 -15.48 9.42 17.47
C ALA A 124 -14.10 9.61 16.81
N ALA A 125 -13.20 10.36 17.44
CA ALA A 125 -11.83 10.56 16.96
C ALA A 125 -10.97 9.29 17.04
N GLY A 126 -11.26 8.38 17.98
CA GLY A 126 -10.71 7.02 18.02
C GLY A 126 -11.20 6.18 16.84
N CYS A 127 -12.50 6.20 16.57
CA CYS A 127 -13.13 5.45 15.48
C CYS A 127 -12.58 5.82 14.09
N LEU A 128 -12.23 7.09 13.87
CA LEU A 128 -11.61 7.54 12.62
C LEU A 128 -10.23 6.91 12.32
N LYS A 129 -9.57 6.32 13.32
CA LYS A 129 -8.27 5.65 13.12
C LYS A 129 -8.41 4.26 12.51
N PHE A 130 -9.53 3.57 12.71
CA PHE A 130 -9.77 2.25 12.12
C PHE A 130 -9.83 2.23 10.59
N PRO A 131 -10.57 3.14 9.90
CA PRO A 131 -10.52 3.16 8.44
C PRO A 131 -9.12 3.52 7.92
N LEU A 132 -8.37 4.38 8.62
CA LEU A 132 -6.98 4.67 8.27
C LEU A 132 -6.09 3.42 8.40
N SER A 133 -6.22 2.68 9.50
CA SER A 133 -5.53 1.40 9.72
C SER A 133 -5.92 0.37 8.64
N LEU A 134 -7.21 0.28 8.29
CA LEU A 134 -7.69 -0.61 7.23
C LEU A 134 -7.08 -0.26 5.86
N VAL A 135 -6.96 1.02 5.53
CA VAL A 135 -6.29 1.47 4.30
C VAL A 135 -4.84 0.98 4.28
N HIS A 136 -4.10 1.14 5.39
CA HIS A 136 -2.73 0.62 5.49
C HIS A 136 -2.67 -0.91 5.40
N PHE A 137 -3.63 -1.64 5.99
CA PHE A 137 -3.72 -3.09 5.85
C PHE A 137 -3.91 -3.53 4.40
N VAL A 138 -4.81 -2.86 3.67
CA VAL A 138 -5.03 -3.15 2.24
C VAL A 138 -3.75 -2.86 1.44
N LEU A 139 -3.10 -1.73 1.70
CA LEU A 139 -1.82 -1.37 1.06
C LEU A 139 -0.70 -2.37 1.37
N LEU A 140 -0.65 -2.88 2.60
CA LEU A 140 0.26 -3.96 3.02
C LEU A 140 0.02 -5.23 2.22
N VAL A 141 -1.24 -5.68 2.08
CA VAL A 141 -1.59 -6.86 1.27
C VAL A 141 -1.15 -6.67 -0.18
N TYR A 142 -1.35 -5.48 -0.76
CA TYR A 142 -0.87 -5.16 -2.11
C TYR A 142 0.65 -5.22 -2.20
N ALA A 143 1.38 -4.66 -1.23
CA ALA A 143 2.84 -4.69 -1.21
C ALA A 143 3.40 -6.12 -1.07
N CYS A 144 2.75 -6.96 -0.26
CA CYS A 144 3.07 -8.38 -0.14
C CYS A 144 2.85 -9.13 -1.46
N LYS A 145 1.71 -8.88 -2.12
CA LYS A 145 1.37 -9.49 -3.42
C LYS A 145 2.39 -9.08 -4.49
N ASP A 146 2.74 -7.80 -4.56
CA ASP A 146 3.72 -7.29 -5.52
C ASP A 146 5.11 -7.91 -5.30
N THR A 147 5.57 -7.94 -4.03
CA THR A 147 6.84 -8.58 -3.67
C THR A 147 6.85 -10.07 -4.04
N HIS A 148 5.75 -10.79 -3.81
CA HIS A 148 5.62 -12.19 -4.22
C HIS A 148 5.67 -12.34 -5.74
N GLN A 149 4.96 -11.51 -6.49
CA GLN A 149 4.98 -11.53 -7.96
C GLN A 149 6.37 -11.23 -8.53
N LEU A 150 7.08 -10.24 -7.97
CA LEU A 150 8.45 -9.93 -8.36
C LEU A 150 9.39 -11.11 -8.12
N ARG A 151 9.25 -11.80 -6.97
CA ARG A 151 10.04 -12.99 -6.66
C ARG A 151 9.78 -14.12 -7.66
N GLN A 152 8.52 -14.35 -8.03
CA GLN A 152 8.16 -15.38 -9.02
C GLN A 152 8.73 -15.06 -10.40
N ARG A 153 8.68 -13.78 -10.83
CA ARG A 153 9.26 -13.35 -12.11
C ARG A 153 10.77 -13.58 -12.17
N ARG A 154 11.49 -13.31 -11.08
CA ARG A 154 12.94 -13.58 -11.00
C ARG A 154 13.27 -15.06 -11.14
N LYS A 155 12.48 -15.96 -10.53
CA LYS A 155 12.69 -17.42 -10.65
C LYS A 155 12.55 -17.89 -12.10
N VAL A 156 11.52 -17.40 -12.81
CA VAL A 156 11.31 -17.75 -14.22
C VAL A 156 12.44 -17.22 -15.12
N ALA A 157 12.95 -16.02 -14.85
CA ALA A 157 14.08 -15.46 -15.59
C ALA A 157 15.35 -16.32 -15.46
N VAL A 158 15.70 -16.72 -14.23
CA VAL A 158 16.89 -17.56 -13.98
C VAL A 158 16.77 -18.93 -14.67
N VAL A 159 15.61 -19.59 -14.58
CA VAL A 159 15.38 -20.89 -15.25
C VAL A 159 15.45 -20.75 -16.77
N ASN A 160 14.96 -19.64 -17.33
CA ASN A 160 15.06 -19.39 -18.76
C ASN A 160 16.51 -19.15 -19.20
N GLU A 161 17.31 -18.44 -18.41
CA GLU A 161 18.75 -18.23 -18.68
C GLU A 161 19.52 -19.56 -18.68
N GLU A 162 19.32 -20.41 -17.66
CA GLU A 162 19.92 -21.76 -17.60
C GLU A 162 19.52 -22.63 -18.82
N SER A 163 18.27 -22.50 -19.28
CA SER A 163 17.78 -23.25 -20.45
C SER A 163 18.41 -22.80 -21.78
N ILE A 164 18.85 -21.54 -21.86
CA ILE A 164 19.51 -20.98 -23.05
C ILE A 164 20.98 -21.44 -23.09
N ASP A 165 21.66 -21.44 -21.95
CA ASP A 165 23.05 -21.87 -21.85
C ASP A 165 23.21 -23.36 -22.21
N LEU A 166 22.30 -24.22 -21.74
CA LEU A 166 22.30 -25.64 -22.08
C LEU A 166 22.10 -25.90 -23.59
N LYS A 167 21.34 -25.05 -24.29
CA LYS A 167 21.17 -25.15 -25.74
C LYS A 167 22.40 -24.68 -26.52
N THR A 168 23.21 -23.82 -25.93
CA THR A 168 24.42 -23.27 -26.57
C THR A 168 25.60 -24.24 -26.50
N VAL A 169 25.75 -24.97 -25.38
CA VAL A 169 26.85 -25.93 -25.19
C VAL A 169 26.68 -27.23 -25.99
N GLY A 170 25.45 -27.59 -26.37
CA GLY A 170 25.15 -28.82 -27.12
C GLY A 170 25.32 -28.74 -28.65
N ARG A 171 25.92 -27.68 -29.19
CA ARG A 171 26.25 -27.53 -30.61
C ARG A 171 27.74 -27.51 -30.82
#